data_AF-A0A3M7RMQ4-F1
#
_entry.id   AF-A0A3M7RMQ4-F1
#
_cell.length_a   1.000
_cell.length_b   1.000
_cell.length_c   1.000
_cell.angle_alpha   90.00
_cell.angle_beta   90.00
_cell.angle_gamma   90.00
#
_symmetry.space_group_name_H-M   'P 1'
#
loop_
_entity.id
_entity.type
_entity.pdbx_description
1 polymer ?
#
loop_
_entity_poly.entity_id
_entity_poly.type
_entity_poly.pdbx_seq_one_letter_code
_entity_poly.pdbx_strand_id
1 'polypeptide(L)'
;VSFFGGPAWSFDEQRGQWYLHQFLPQQPDLNIRNEAVQKEIENTMRFWLQEKKVDGFRIDALGFLFEEENFRDEPLITKDKIENLNYPDLDHIYTFSIPETFEILVEWRKLIEQIAREENSE
;
A
#
# COMPACT_ATOMS: atom_id res chain seq x y z
N VAL A 1 5.99 1.71 -13.02
CA VAL A 1 4.84 1.88 -13.97
C VAL A 1 3.56 1.53 -13.21
N SER A 2 2.41 2.15 -13.51
CA SER A 2 1.14 1.79 -12.83
C SER A 2 0.67 0.40 -13.28
N PHE A 3 0.02 -0.34 -12.37
CA PHE A 3 -0.56 -1.66 -12.62
C PHE A 3 -1.53 -1.67 -13.81
N PHE A 4 -2.28 -0.59 -14.02
CA PHE A 4 -3.22 -0.48 -15.14
C PHE A 4 -2.61 0.16 -16.40
N GLY A 5 -1.30 0.39 -16.41
CA GLY A 5 -0.56 1.00 -17.50
C GLY A 5 -0.38 2.51 -17.35
N GLY A 6 0.66 3.02 -18.03
CA GLY A 6 1.08 4.41 -17.91
C GLY A 6 1.94 4.71 -16.68
N PRO A 7 2.35 5.97 -16.48
CA PRO A 7 3.16 6.37 -15.33
C PRO A 7 2.44 6.09 -14.00
N ALA A 8 3.18 5.65 -12.99
CA ALA A 8 2.67 5.53 -11.60
C ALA A 8 2.70 6.88 -10.85
N TRP A 9 3.12 7.95 -11.53
CA TRP A 9 3.21 9.28 -10.97
C TRP A 9 2.33 10.22 -11.77
N SER A 10 1.53 11.01 -11.07
CA SER A 10 0.72 12.08 -11.65
C SER A 10 1.12 13.42 -11.03
N PHE A 11 1.19 14.46 -11.85
CA PHE A 11 1.56 15.80 -11.39
C PHE A 11 0.32 16.53 -10.89
N ASP A 12 0.39 17.06 -9.68
CA ASP A 12 -0.64 17.92 -9.11
C ASP A 12 -0.22 19.39 -9.25
N GLU A 13 -0.94 20.13 -10.09
CA GLU A 13 -0.65 21.55 -10.38
C GLU A 13 -0.82 22.45 -9.15
N GLN A 14 -1.75 22.13 -8.24
CA GLN A 14 -2.01 22.94 -7.05
C GLN A 14 -0.84 22.86 -6.06
N ARG A 15 -0.27 21.67 -5.89
CA ARG A 15 0.86 21.39 -5.01
C ARG A 15 2.21 21.61 -5.69
N GLY A 16 2.25 21.59 -7.03
CA GLY A 16 3.47 21.69 -7.82
C GLY A 16 4.39 20.47 -7.65
N GLN A 17 3.82 19.30 -7.36
CA GLN A 17 4.56 18.08 -7.04
C GLN A 17 3.91 16.86 -7.69
N TRP A 18 4.70 15.81 -7.89
CA TRP A 18 4.19 14.50 -8.30
C TRP A 18 3.67 13.73 -7.08
N TYR A 19 2.60 12.97 -7.26
CA TYR A 19 2.10 12.01 -6.29
C TYR A 19 2.06 10.61 -6.90
N LEU A 20 2.28 9.61 -6.05
CA LEU A 20 2.32 8.19 -6.43
C LEU A 20 0.91 7.60 -6.48
N HIS A 21 0.67 6.73 -7.45
CA HIS A 21 -0.47 5.82 -7.52
C HIS A 21 -0.06 4.51 -8.20
N GLN A 22 -0.10 3.39 -7.47
CA GLN A 22 0.16 2.06 -8.04
C GLN A 22 -0.93 1.63 -9.02
N PHE A 23 -2.14 2.16 -8.85
CA PHE A 23 -3.30 1.88 -9.69
C PHE A 23 -3.70 3.12 -10.50
N LEU A 24 -4.95 3.57 -10.41
CA LEU A 24 -5.43 4.73 -11.17
C LEU A 24 -4.94 6.06 -10.55
N PRO A 25 -4.79 7.13 -11.34
CA PRO A 25 -4.47 8.47 -10.82
C PRO A 25 -5.46 8.99 -9.76
N GLN A 26 -6.70 8.49 -9.75
CA GLN A 26 -7.73 8.82 -8.77
C GLN A 26 -7.57 8.05 -7.45
N GLN A 27 -6.62 7.11 -7.39
CA GLN A 27 -6.29 6.28 -6.23
C GLN A 27 -4.87 6.60 -5.76
N PRO A 28 -4.61 7.81 -5.20
CA PRO A 28 -3.30 8.16 -4.68
C PRO A 28 -2.93 7.24 -3.52
N ASP A 29 -1.69 6.76 -3.51
CA ASP A 29 -1.24 5.88 -2.42
C ASP A 29 -1.04 6.65 -1.13
N LEU A 30 -1.43 6.02 -0.03
CA LEU A 30 -1.14 6.53 1.30
C LEU A 30 0.32 6.26 1.64
N ASN A 31 0.98 7.24 2.27
CA ASN A 31 2.32 7.01 2.82
C ASN A 31 2.23 6.24 4.14
N ILE A 32 2.35 4.92 4.08
CA ILE A 32 2.23 4.03 5.25
C ILE A 32 3.39 4.20 6.24
N ARG A 33 4.55 4.72 5.82
CA ARG A 33 5.64 5.07 6.75
C ARG A 33 5.30 6.23 7.68
N ASN A 34 4.24 6.98 7.39
CA ASN A 34 3.74 8.01 8.30
C ASN A 34 2.93 7.38 9.44
N GLU A 35 3.42 7.51 10.68
CA GLU A 35 2.74 7.01 11.88
C GLU A 35 1.28 7.49 12.01
N ALA A 36 0.98 8.70 11.53
CA ALA A 36 -0.40 9.22 11.56
C ALA A 36 -1.33 8.42 10.62
N VAL A 37 -0.82 7.93 9.49
CA VAL A 37 -1.57 7.08 8.56
C VAL A 37 -1.80 5.71 9.17
N GLN A 38 -0.77 5.11 9.77
CA GLN A 38 -0.90 3.80 10.44
C GLN A 38 -1.95 3.87 11.55
N LYS A 39 -1.87 4.88 12.41
CA LYS A 39 -2.85 5.10 13.48
C LYS A 39 -4.28 5.24 12.94
N GLU A 40 -4.46 5.92 11.81
CA GLU A 40 -5.79 6.09 11.23
C GLU A 40 -6.34 4.79 10.62
N ILE A 41 -5.48 3.95 10.06
CA ILE A 41 -5.85 2.59 9.63
C ILE A 41 -6.28 1.75 10.83
N GLU A 42 -5.53 1.79 11.93
CA GLU A 42 -5.89 1.08 13.17
C GLU A 42 -7.23 1.56 13.75
N ASN A 43 -7.46 2.88 13.78
CA ASN A 43 -8.74 3.46 14.20
C ASN A 43 -9.89 2.95 13.32
N THR A 44 -9.67 2.89 12.01
CA THR A 44 -10.65 2.36 11.05
C THR A 44 -10.95 0.89 11.34
N MET A 45 -9.92 0.06 11.59
CA MET A 45 -10.11 -1.34 11.98
C MET A 45 -10.91 -1.47 13.28
N ARG A 46 -10.56 -0.68 14.32
CA ARG A 46 -11.29 -0.65 15.60
C ARG A 46 -12.75 -0.28 15.43
N PHE A 47 -13.04 0.76 14.66
CA PHE A 47 -14.41 1.18 14.36
C PHE A 47 -15.24 0.03 13.80
N TRP A 48 -14.72 -0.65 12.77
CA TRP A 48 -15.45 -1.75 12.13
C TRP A 48 -15.62 -2.97 13.05
N LEU A 49 -14.58 -3.35 13.79
CA LEU A 49 -14.64 -4.50 14.70
C LEU A 49 -15.50 -4.21 15.92
N GLN A 50 -15.24 -3.12 16.64
CA GLN A 50 -15.85 -2.84 17.94
C GLN A 50 -17.21 -2.16 17.83
N GLU A 51 -17.36 -1.17 16.94
CA GLU A 51 -18.62 -0.42 16.82
C GLU A 51 -19.59 -1.05 15.84
N LYS A 52 -19.08 -1.63 14.74
CA LYS A 52 -19.91 -2.28 13.71
C LYS A 52 -19.99 -3.79 13.83
N LYS A 53 -19.20 -4.41 14.72
CA LYS A 53 -19.25 -5.84 15.03
C LYS A 53 -19.06 -6.72 13.78
N VAL A 54 -18.13 -6.36 12.89
CA VAL A 54 -17.73 -7.22 11.77
C VAL A 54 -16.80 -8.33 12.25
N ASP A 55 -16.88 -9.53 11.66
CA ASP A 55 -16.09 -10.69 12.11
C ASP A 55 -14.64 -10.70 11.59
N GLY A 56 -14.28 -9.82 10.65
CA GLY A 56 -12.93 -9.74 10.13
C GLY A 56 -12.81 -8.97 8.82
N PHE A 57 -11.61 -9.02 8.24
CA PHE A 57 -11.25 -8.28 7.04
C PHE A 57 -10.59 -9.16 5.98
N ARG A 58 -10.85 -8.82 4.72
CA ARG A 58 -9.95 -9.11 3.60
C ARG A 58 -9.13 -7.85 3.34
N ILE A 59 -7.80 -7.97 3.34
CA ILE A 59 -6.92 -6.86 2.97
C ILE A 59 -6.65 -6.94 1.46
N ASP A 60 -7.07 -5.91 0.74
CA ASP A 60 -6.83 -5.78 -0.70
C ASP A 60 -5.45 -5.18 -0.97
N ALA A 61 -4.87 -5.49 -2.14
CA ALA A 61 -3.64 -4.89 -2.63
C ALA A 61 -2.43 -4.90 -1.66
N LEU A 62 -2.36 -5.87 -0.75
CA LEU A 62 -1.35 -5.88 0.33
C LEU A 62 0.10 -5.76 -0.19
N GLY A 63 0.42 -6.34 -1.34
CA GLY A 63 1.76 -6.25 -1.91
C GLY A 63 2.20 -4.84 -2.31
N PHE A 64 1.28 -3.86 -2.40
CA PHE A 64 1.53 -2.49 -2.83
C PHE A 64 1.60 -1.50 -1.66
N LEU A 65 1.76 -1.99 -0.44
CA LEU A 65 1.62 -1.15 0.76
C LEU A 65 2.84 -0.25 1.02
N PHE A 66 4.01 -0.66 0.55
CA PHE A 66 5.26 0.08 0.69
C PHE A 66 6.06 0.05 -0.61
N GLU A 67 6.75 1.14 -0.88
CA GLU A 67 7.78 1.28 -1.91
C GLU A 67 9.15 1.52 -1.29
N GLU A 68 10.22 1.42 -2.07
CA GLU A 68 11.56 1.83 -1.65
C GLU A 68 11.69 3.37 -1.54
N GLU A 69 12.28 3.85 -0.44
CA GLU A 69 12.36 5.28 -0.11
C GLU A 69 13.24 6.14 -1.04
N ASN A 70 14.14 5.52 -1.81
CA ASN A 70 15.01 6.26 -2.72
C ASN A 70 14.42 6.43 -4.13
N PHE A 71 13.25 5.84 -4.38
CA PHE A 71 12.51 5.95 -5.65
C PHE A 71 13.37 5.68 -6.89
N ARG A 72 14.22 4.65 -6.82
CA ARG A 72 15.02 4.21 -7.97
C ARG A 72 14.14 3.65 -9.08
N ASP A 73 14.63 3.78 -10.31
CA ASP A 73 14.01 3.14 -11.46
C ASP A 73 14.04 1.61 -11.31
N GLU A 74 12.91 0.97 -11.56
CA GLU A 74 12.80 -0.48 -11.58
C GLU A 74 13.55 -1.05 -12.80
N PRO A 75 14.25 -2.17 -12.67
CA PRO A 75 14.94 -2.80 -13.79
C PRO A 75 13.94 -3.45 -14.75
N LEU A 76 14.31 -3.52 -16.02
CA LEU A 76 13.59 -4.32 -17.01
C LEU A 76 13.77 -5.82 -16.72
N ILE A 77 12.72 -6.61 -16.91
CA ILE A 77 12.82 -8.09 -16.85
C ILE A 77 13.69 -8.63 -17.99
N THR A 78 13.74 -7.92 -19.12
CA THR A 78 14.47 -8.32 -20.32
C THR A 78 15.65 -7.40 -20.61
N LYS A 79 16.56 -7.85 -21.50
CA LYS A 79 17.69 -7.02 -21.98
C LYS A 79 17.33 -6.15 -23.18
N ASP A 80 16.16 -6.36 -23.76
CA ASP A 80 15.73 -5.67 -24.97
C ASP A 80 15.24 -4.26 -24.63
N LYS A 81 15.43 -3.33 -25.55
CA LYS A 81 14.84 -1.99 -25.42
C LYS A 81 13.35 -2.08 -25.69
N ILE A 82 12.55 -1.52 -24.79
CA ILE A 82 11.09 -1.47 -24.91
C ILE A 82 10.69 -0.01 -25.11
N GLU A 83 10.02 0.30 -26.22
CA GLU A 83 9.59 1.67 -26.54
C GLU A 83 8.38 2.11 -25.71
N ASN A 84 7.41 1.21 -25.53
CA ASN A 84 6.18 1.45 -24.78
C ASN A 84 6.17 0.58 -23.52
N LEU A 85 6.83 1.07 -22.47
CA LEU A 85 6.97 0.37 -21.21
C LEU A 85 5.61 0.17 -20.52
N ASN A 86 5.26 -1.08 -20.23
CA ASN A 86 4.07 -1.46 -19.46
C ASN A 86 4.45 -2.15 -18.16
N TYR A 87 3.44 -2.42 -17.31
CA TYR A 87 3.66 -3.02 -15.99
C TYR A 87 4.46 -4.34 -16.07
N PRO A 88 4.10 -5.34 -16.91
CA PRO A 88 4.79 -6.64 -16.93
C PRO A 88 6.23 -6.60 -17.48
N ASP A 89 6.69 -5.45 -17.97
CA ASP A 89 8.02 -5.29 -18.55
C ASP A 89 9.10 -5.01 -17.48
N LEU A 90 8.68 -4.69 -16.25
CA LEU A 90 9.53 -4.31 -15.13
C LEU A 90 9.56 -5.37 -14.03
N ASP A 91 10.73 -5.54 -13.41
CA ASP A 91 10.87 -6.32 -12.20
C ASP A 91 10.56 -5.43 -10.99
N HIS A 92 9.40 -5.65 -10.36
CA HIS A 92 8.83 -4.75 -9.36
C HIS A 92 9.45 -4.86 -7.96
N ILE A 93 10.78 -4.97 -7.90
CA ILE A 93 11.55 -5.16 -6.67
C ILE A 93 11.49 -3.97 -5.72
N TYR A 94 11.09 -2.79 -6.20
CA TYR A 94 11.04 -1.55 -5.42
C TYR A 94 9.63 -1.09 -5.08
N THR A 95 8.60 -1.70 -5.66
CA THR A 95 7.21 -1.28 -5.47
C THR A 95 6.25 -2.40 -5.06
N PHE A 96 6.71 -3.66 -5.07
CA PHE A 96 5.87 -4.80 -4.72
C PHE A 96 6.51 -5.73 -3.68
N SER A 97 5.75 -6.06 -2.64
CA SER A 97 6.13 -6.97 -1.55
C SER A 97 7.40 -6.57 -0.81
N ILE A 98 7.59 -5.25 -0.60
CA ILE A 98 8.64 -4.70 0.24
C ILE A 98 8.55 -5.29 1.66
N PRO A 99 9.67 -5.71 2.29
CA PRO A 99 9.67 -6.48 3.54
C PRO A 99 8.81 -5.91 4.67
N GLU A 100 8.78 -4.58 4.83
CA GLU A 100 7.95 -3.86 5.82
C GLU A 100 6.46 -4.20 5.73
N THR A 101 5.98 -4.64 4.56
CA THR A 101 4.60 -5.12 4.34
C THR A 101 4.25 -6.28 5.28
N PHE A 102 5.19 -7.20 5.51
CA PHE A 102 4.94 -8.34 6.40
C PHE A 102 4.99 -7.93 7.87
N GLU A 103 5.80 -6.93 8.22
CA GLU A 103 5.93 -6.42 9.58
C GLU A 103 4.62 -5.78 10.02
N ILE A 104 4.06 -4.87 9.21
CA ILE A 104 2.79 -4.21 9.54
C ILE A 104 1.60 -5.20 9.53
N LEU A 105 1.65 -6.25 8.70
CA LEU A 105 0.62 -7.30 8.73
C LEU A 105 0.59 -8.03 10.08
N VAL A 106 1.78 -8.28 10.66
CA VAL A 106 1.89 -8.87 12.00
C VAL A 106 1.36 -7.91 13.07
N GLU A 107 1.57 -6.61 12.92
CA GLU A 107 1.03 -5.59 13.83
C GLU A 107 -0.49 -5.52 13.77
N TRP A 108 -1.09 -5.47 12.58
CA TRP A 108 -2.54 -5.52 12.41
C TRP A 108 -3.14 -6.81 12.96
N ARG A 109 -2.45 -7.95 12.80
CA ARG A 109 -2.88 -9.21 13.40
C ARG A 109 -2.92 -9.12 14.93
N LYS A 110 -1.88 -8.58 15.56
CA LYS A 110 -1.81 -8.38 17.02
C LYS A 110 -2.93 -7.45 17.50
N LEU A 111 -3.20 -6.37 16.77
CA LEU A 111 -4.30 -5.44 17.07
C LEU A 111 -5.66 -6.17 17.08
N ILE A 112 -5.94 -6.96 16.04
CA ILE A 112 -7.20 -7.71 15.94
C ILE A 112 -7.32 -8.72 17.10
N GLU A 113 -6.23 -9.43 17.44
CA GLU A 113 -6.21 -10.35 18.58
C GLU A 113 -6.43 -9.66 19.92
N GLN A 114 -5.86 -8.46 20.10
CA GLN A 114 -6.08 -7.66 21.29
C GLN A 114 -7.56 -7.28 21.42
N ILE A 115 -8.15 -6.73 20.36
CA ILE A 115 -9.57 -6.33 20.34
C ILE A 115 -10.47 -7.53 20.67
N ALA A 116 -10.22 -8.68 20.05
CA ALA A 116 -11.01 -9.90 20.31
C ALA A 116 -10.90 -10.37 21.77
N ARG A 117 -9.75 -10.20 22.44
CA ARG A 117 -9.61 -10.54 23.87
C ARG A 117 -10.37 -9.57 24.76
N GLU A 118 -10.33 -8.28 24.46
CA GLU A 118 -11.05 -7.24 25.20
C GLU A 118 -12.55 -7.53 25.19
N GLU A 119 -13.13 -7.87 24.03
CA GLU A 119 -14.57 -8.17 23.91
C GLU A 119 -15.00 -9.47 24.62
N ASN A 120 -14.13 -10.49 24.69
CA ASN A 120 -14.44 -11.74 25.39
C ASN A 120 -14.24 -11.65 26.91
N SER A 121 -13.70 -10.53 27.41
CA SER A 121 -13.47 -10.30 28.84
C SER A 121 -14.63 -9.56 29.52
N GLU A 122 -15.62 -9.10 28.75
CA GLU A 122 -16.87 -8.47 29.20
C GLU A 122 -18.04 -9.47 29.24
#